data_AF-A0A3B8JA65-F1
#
_entry.id   AF-A0A3B8JA65-F1
#
_cell.length_a   1.000
_cell.length_b   1.000
_cell.length_c   1.000
_cell.angle_alpha   90.00
_cell.angle_beta   90.00
_cell.angle_gamma   90.00
#
_symmetry.space_group_name_H-M   'P 1'
#
loop_
_entity.id
_entity.type
_entity.pdbx_description
1 polymer ?
#
loop_
_entity_poly.entity_id
_entity_poly.type
_entity_poly.pdbx_seq_one_letter_code
_entity_poly.pdbx_strand_id
1 'polypeptide(L)'
;MSDYKNTKWAAEIIDLQKDDGSWGYFHTLSNPTKRNKLTTEQALRRLEILGYTINDKPIHKAVSYMQDCLAGKKEIPDRREKVHNWDIFTSLMLSTWIRRFTKDDHTANEVARKWAEIISRAFEKGSYNHDIYVDTYKKVFDLKPKGGRLLDFANFYHVSLLSDALGDKTALALIDYILQHHSGIYYIYDKQISVLPQTFKSLEASRYISAVELLAEYRNPGCKEKLMFVAEWLNANKEDDGNWDMGPSVKDGVKFPLSDSWRKKELRVKDCTYRISNLIKNLQR
;
A
#
# COMPACT_ATOMS: atom_id res chain seq x y z
N MET A 1 20.62 3.55 9.19
CA MET A 1 19.73 3.28 8.04
C MET A 1 20.60 2.69 6.95
N SER A 2 20.29 1.48 6.47
CA SER A 2 20.89 1.01 5.21
C SER A 2 20.18 1.75 4.09
N ASP A 3 20.90 2.59 3.36
CA ASP A 3 20.36 3.29 2.20
C ASP A 3 20.45 2.36 0.97
N TYR A 4 19.30 1.92 0.46
CA TYR A 4 19.20 1.02 -0.69
C TYR A 4 18.99 1.78 -2.02
N LYS A 5 19.07 3.13 -2.00
CA LYS A 5 18.85 3.98 -3.18
C LYS A 5 19.89 3.79 -4.27
N ASN A 6 21.11 3.39 -3.93
CA ASN A 6 22.23 3.22 -4.86
C ASN A 6 22.35 1.80 -5.42
N THR A 7 21.34 0.96 -5.20
CA THR A 7 21.32 -0.41 -5.72
C THR A 7 21.02 -0.42 -7.22
N LYS A 8 21.47 -1.46 -7.92
CA LYS A 8 21.14 -1.63 -9.35
C LYS A 8 19.64 -1.68 -9.61
N TRP A 9 18.87 -2.16 -8.62
CA TRP A 9 17.41 -2.23 -8.71
C TRP A 9 16.77 -0.84 -8.81
N ALA A 10 17.30 0.14 -8.08
CA ALA A 10 16.85 1.52 -8.18
C ALA A 10 17.26 2.14 -9.51
N ALA A 11 18.50 1.94 -9.93
CA ALA A 11 19.01 2.44 -11.21
C ALA A 11 18.18 1.94 -12.41
N GLU A 12 17.92 0.62 -12.46
CA GLU A 12 17.10 0.01 -13.52
C GLU A 12 15.69 0.60 -13.62
N ILE A 13 15.10 1.01 -12.50
CA ILE A 13 13.78 1.66 -12.49
C ILE A 13 13.90 3.11 -12.95
N ILE A 14 14.85 3.86 -12.41
CA ILE A 14 15.03 5.29 -12.72
C ILE A 14 15.33 5.49 -14.20
N ASP A 15 16.14 4.63 -14.82
CA ASP A 15 16.49 4.68 -16.24
C ASP A 15 15.27 4.52 -17.17
N LEU A 16 14.16 3.98 -16.66
CA LEU A 16 12.91 3.81 -17.41
C LEU A 16 11.93 4.99 -17.21
N GLN A 17 12.24 5.96 -16.35
CA GLN A 17 11.34 7.09 -16.10
C GLN A 17 11.26 8.00 -17.32
N LYS A 18 10.04 8.35 -17.71
CA LYS A 18 9.78 9.26 -18.82
C LYS A 18 9.98 10.72 -18.44
N ASP A 19 10.04 11.58 -19.45
CA ASP A 19 10.17 13.03 -19.25
C ASP A 19 9.01 13.61 -18.44
N ASP A 20 7.79 13.11 -18.66
CA ASP A 20 6.58 13.51 -17.94
C ASP A 20 6.57 13.11 -16.45
N GLY A 21 7.51 12.26 -16.01
CA GLY A 21 7.63 11.77 -14.63
C GLY A 21 7.03 10.38 -14.37
N SER A 22 6.32 9.81 -15.34
CA SER A 22 5.69 8.50 -15.24
C SER A 22 6.62 7.36 -15.71
N TRP A 23 6.14 6.12 -15.57
CA TRP A 23 6.71 4.93 -16.20
C TRP A 23 5.77 4.33 -17.28
N GLY A 24 4.78 5.09 -17.75
CA GLY A 24 3.74 4.61 -18.67
C GLY A 24 2.41 4.37 -17.97
N TYR A 25 1.78 3.22 -18.23
CA TYR A 25 0.53 2.85 -17.53
C TYR A 25 0.69 2.99 -16.03
N PHE A 26 -0.36 3.46 -15.38
CA PHE A 26 -0.34 3.73 -13.96
C PHE A 26 -0.53 2.44 -13.17
N HIS A 27 -1.65 1.75 -13.41
CA HIS A 27 -2.18 0.77 -12.48
C HIS A 27 -1.49 -0.60 -12.55
N THR A 28 -1.26 -1.26 -11.41
CA THR A 28 -0.59 -2.58 -11.32
C THR A 28 -1.31 -3.70 -12.07
N LEU A 29 -2.61 -3.59 -12.35
CA LEU A 29 -3.31 -4.55 -13.21
C LEU A 29 -2.93 -4.44 -14.70
N SER A 30 -2.28 -3.36 -15.11
CA SER A 30 -1.74 -3.29 -16.46
C SER A 30 -0.51 -4.20 -16.55
N ASN A 31 -0.65 -5.31 -17.28
CA ASN A 31 0.44 -6.28 -17.44
C ASN A 31 1.62 -5.60 -18.14
N PRO A 32 2.84 -5.66 -17.57
CA PRO A 32 4.03 -5.21 -18.26
C PRO A 32 4.15 -5.87 -19.64
N THR A 33 4.43 -5.07 -20.65
CA THR A 33 4.68 -5.53 -22.01
C THR A 33 6.14 -5.30 -22.37
N LYS A 34 6.62 -5.88 -23.48
CA LYS A 34 7.97 -5.56 -23.99
C LYS A 34 8.18 -4.05 -24.22
N ARG A 35 7.10 -3.31 -24.51
CA ARG A 35 7.11 -1.85 -24.73
C ARG A 35 6.97 -1.04 -23.45
N ASN A 36 6.21 -1.53 -22.47
CA ASN A 36 6.06 -0.93 -21.14
C ASN A 36 6.47 -1.95 -20.07
N LYS A 37 7.76 -1.97 -19.73
CA LYS A 37 8.36 -2.98 -18.84
C LYS A 37 7.93 -2.84 -17.37
N LEU A 38 7.38 -1.68 -17.01
CA LEU A 38 7.04 -1.31 -15.64
C LEU A 38 5.86 -0.33 -15.67
N THR A 39 4.99 -0.41 -14.67
CA THR A 39 3.94 0.60 -14.46
C THR A 39 4.41 1.69 -13.50
N THR A 40 3.78 2.86 -13.54
CA THR A 40 4.09 3.96 -12.60
C THR A 40 3.88 3.51 -11.15
N GLU A 41 2.81 2.77 -10.87
CA GLU A 41 2.57 2.24 -9.53
C GLU A 41 3.65 1.25 -9.07
N GLN A 42 4.07 0.33 -9.94
CA GLN A 42 5.14 -0.62 -9.62
C GLN A 42 6.46 0.10 -9.32
N ALA A 43 6.79 1.12 -10.11
CA ALA A 43 7.97 1.96 -9.90
C ALA A 43 7.91 2.68 -8.55
N LEU A 44 6.81 3.38 -8.27
CA LEU A 44 6.60 4.12 -7.02
C LEU A 44 6.72 3.20 -5.80
N ARG A 45 6.00 2.07 -5.82
CA ARG A 45 6.04 1.07 -4.74
C ARG A 45 7.45 0.58 -4.49
N ARG A 46 8.18 0.27 -5.56
CA ARG A 46 9.52 -0.30 -5.46
C ARG A 46 10.55 0.72 -5.00
N LEU A 47 10.48 1.96 -5.50
CA LEU A 47 11.35 3.05 -5.06
C LEU A 47 11.10 3.41 -3.59
N GLU A 48 9.84 3.45 -3.14
CA GLU A 48 9.50 3.65 -1.73
C GLU A 48 10.15 2.59 -0.83
N ILE A 49 10.06 1.30 -1.21
CA ILE A 49 10.68 0.19 -0.49
C ILE A 49 12.21 0.32 -0.44
N LEU A 50 12.83 0.85 -1.50
CA LEU A 50 14.27 1.10 -1.57
C LEU A 50 14.69 2.38 -0.82
N GLY A 51 13.75 3.09 -0.21
CA GLY A 51 13.99 4.25 0.65
C GLY A 51 13.86 5.61 -0.04
N TYR A 52 13.36 5.66 -1.27
CA TYR A 52 13.09 6.93 -1.96
C TYR A 52 11.93 7.68 -1.29
N THR A 53 12.04 9.00 -1.32
CA THR A 53 11.17 9.97 -0.64
C THR A 53 10.81 11.10 -1.59
N ILE A 54 9.90 11.99 -1.19
CA ILE A 54 9.55 13.19 -1.97
C ILE A 54 10.74 14.09 -2.33
N ASN A 55 11.82 14.05 -1.54
CA ASN A 55 13.03 14.84 -1.79
C ASN A 55 13.90 14.27 -2.93
N ASP A 56 13.63 13.04 -3.36
CA ASP A 56 14.36 12.40 -4.44
C ASP A 56 13.74 12.76 -5.79
N LYS A 57 14.56 13.26 -6.72
CA LYS A 57 14.11 13.77 -8.03
C LYS A 57 13.14 12.83 -8.77
N PRO A 58 13.35 11.50 -8.85
CA PRO A 58 12.41 10.62 -9.55
C PRO A 58 11.01 10.61 -8.92
N ILE A 59 10.92 10.62 -7.59
CA ILE A 59 9.64 10.66 -6.86
C ILE A 59 8.99 12.03 -7.03
N HIS A 60 9.75 13.11 -6.90
CA HIS A 60 9.21 14.46 -7.08
C HIS A 60 8.55 14.63 -8.46
N LYS A 61 9.21 14.17 -9.54
CA LYS A 61 8.64 14.19 -10.89
C LYS A 61 7.34 13.37 -10.98
N ALA A 62 7.33 12.17 -10.40
CA ALA A 62 6.16 11.29 -10.45
C ALA A 62 4.98 11.84 -9.65
N VAL A 63 5.24 12.46 -8.50
CA VAL A 63 4.22 13.14 -7.69
C VAL A 63 3.65 14.34 -8.45
N SER A 64 4.50 15.17 -9.06
CA SER A 64 4.06 16.28 -9.91
C SER A 64 3.19 15.81 -11.08
N TYR A 65 3.56 14.71 -11.74
CA TYR A 65 2.73 14.07 -12.77
C TYR A 65 1.35 13.66 -12.24
N MET A 66 1.29 12.97 -11.10
CA MET A 66 0.03 12.54 -10.49
C MET A 66 -0.83 13.73 -10.06
N GLN A 67 -0.23 14.83 -9.59
CA GLN A 67 -0.92 16.07 -9.25
C GLN A 67 -1.59 16.71 -10.48
N ASP A 68 -0.88 16.77 -11.61
CA ASP A 68 -1.45 17.25 -12.87
C ASP A 68 -2.61 16.36 -13.33
N CYS A 69 -2.48 15.04 -13.19
CA CYS A 69 -3.56 14.10 -13.50
C CYS A 69 -4.78 14.29 -12.59
N LEU A 70 -4.55 14.43 -11.27
CA LEU A 70 -5.61 14.63 -10.29
C LEU A 70 -6.33 15.97 -10.49
N ALA A 71 -5.63 16.99 -10.98
CA ALA A 71 -6.20 18.29 -11.35
C ALA A 71 -6.86 18.31 -12.74
N GLY A 72 -6.84 17.19 -13.48
CA GLY A 72 -7.41 17.09 -14.83
C GLY A 72 -6.60 17.80 -15.94
N LYS A 73 -5.35 18.19 -15.65
CA LYS A 73 -4.44 18.80 -16.65
C LYS A 73 -3.80 17.75 -17.57
N LYS A 74 -3.69 16.51 -17.07
CA LYS A 74 -3.20 15.34 -17.79
C LYS A 74 -4.14 14.17 -17.54
N GLU A 75 -4.01 13.13 -18.37
CA GLU A 75 -4.73 11.87 -18.18
C GLU A 75 -3.72 10.73 -18.05
N ILE A 76 -4.02 9.76 -17.19
CA ILE A 76 -3.27 8.51 -17.18
C ILE A 76 -3.58 7.72 -18.47
N PRO A 77 -2.61 7.01 -19.05
CA PRO A 77 -2.82 6.31 -20.30
C PRO A 77 -3.68 5.04 -20.15
N ASP A 78 -4.04 4.67 -18.92
CA ASP A 78 -4.85 3.49 -18.59
C ASP A 78 -6.23 3.55 -19.24
N ARG A 79 -6.70 2.38 -19.68
CA ARG A 79 -8.04 2.26 -20.25
C ARG A 79 -9.08 2.48 -19.16
N ARG A 80 -10.01 3.41 -19.40
CA ARG A 80 -11.16 3.64 -18.53
C ARG A 80 -11.98 2.36 -18.35
N GLU A 81 -12.06 1.86 -17.12
CA GLU A 81 -12.92 0.73 -16.77
C GLU A 81 -14.40 1.13 -16.77
N LYS A 82 -15.28 0.17 -17.11
CA LYS A 82 -16.73 0.41 -17.20
C LYS A 82 -17.51 0.00 -15.94
N VAL A 83 -16.91 -0.83 -15.09
CA VAL A 83 -17.61 -1.48 -13.95
C VAL A 83 -17.72 -0.54 -12.75
N HIS A 84 -16.63 0.18 -12.47
CA HIS A 84 -16.54 1.15 -11.38
C HIS A 84 -16.65 2.57 -11.92
N ASN A 85 -16.96 3.53 -11.05
CA ASN A 85 -16.83 4.93 -11.41
C ASN A 85 -15.33 5.25 -11.56
N TRP A 86 -14.87 5.30 -12.81
CA TRP A 86 -13.45 5.45 -13.16
C TRP A 86 -12.83 6.72 -12.58
N ASP A 87 -13.55 7.83 -12.55
CA ASP A 87 -13.00 9.11 -12.09
C ASP A 87 -12.80 9.10 -10.56
N ILE A 88 -13.75 8.51 -9.83
CA ILE A 88 -13.61 8.32 -8.38
C ILE A 88 -12.46 7.35 -8.08
N PHE A 89 -12.36 6.26 -8.83
CA PHE A 89 -11.29 5.28 -8.63
C PHE A 89 -9.91 5.85 -8.96
N THR A 90 -9.78 6.57 -10.07
CA THR A 90 -8.54 7.25 -10.46
C THR A 90 -8.13 8.29 -9.42
N SER A 91 -9.09 9.08 -8.93
CA SER A 91 -8.83 10.07 -7.87
C SER A 91 -8.33 9.40 -6.58
N LEU A 92 -8.93 8.26 -6.20
CA LEU A 92 -8.50 7.45 -5.06
C LEU A 92 -7.05 6.96 -5.25
N MET A 93 -6.74 6.30 -6.36
CA MET A 93 -5.39 5.75 -6.61
C MET A 93 -4.30 6.82 -6.61
N LEU A 94 -4.52 7.91 -7.35
CA LEU A 94 -3.55 9.01 -7.44
C LEU A 94 -3.34 9.67 -6.07
N SER A 95 -4.43 9.95 -5.35
CA SER A 95 -4.37 10.56 -4.02
C SER A 95 -3.68 9.65 -3.01
N THR A 96 -3.88 8.33 -3.07
CA THR A 96 -3.14 7.38 -2.24
C THR A 96 -1.64 7.53 -2.47
N TRP A 97 -1.18 7.43 -3.72
CA TRP A 97 0.24 7.47 -4.03
C TRP A 97 0.89 8.83 -3.75
N ILE A 98 0.21 9.94 -4.02
CA ILE A 98 0.68 11.28 -3.61
C ILE A 98 0.87 11.31 -2.09
N ARG A 99 -0.14 10.86 -1.33
CA ARG A 99 -0.12 10.91 0.15
C ARG A 99 0.84 9.95 0.83
N ARG A 100 1.36 8.95 0.12
CA ARG A 100 2.48 8.11 0.60
C ARG A 100 3.81 8.86 0.60
N PHE A 101 4.00 9.83 -0.29
CA PHE A 101 5.25 10.60 -0.37
C PHE A 101 5.16 11.99 0.26
N THR A 102 4.00 12.64 0.25
CA THR A 102 3.81 13.97 0.85
C THR A 102 2.40 14.15 1.41
N LYS A 103 2.29 14.84 2.56
CA LYS A 103 1.00 15.26 3.13
C LYS A 103 0.64 16.70 2.74
N ASP A 104 1.57 17.40 2.09
CA ASP A 104 1.39 18.76 1.60
C ASP A 104 0.78 18.75 0.18
N ASP A 105 -0.45 18.23 0.09
CA ASP A 105 -1.23 18.24 -1.15
C ASP A 105 -2.72 18.42 -0.84
N HIS A 106 -3.24 19.61 -1.16
CA HIS A 106 -4.62 19.96 -0.87
C HIS A 106 -5.63 19.01 -1.55
N THR A 107 -5.45 18.73 -2.84
CA THR A 107 -6.42 17.96 -3.63
C THR A 107 -6.44 16.49 -3.20
N ALA A 108 -5.28 15.88 -2.94
CA ALA A 108 -5.21 14.52 -2.43
C ALA A 108 -5.80 14.42 -1.01
N ASN A 109 -5.62 15.45 -0.18
CA ASN A 109 -6.22 15.53 1.15
C ASN A 109 -7.76 15.70 1.11
N GLU A 110 -8.30 16.41 0.11
CA GLU A 110 -9.75 16.46 -0.14
C GLU A 110 -10.32 15.05 -0.41
N VAL A 111 -9.65 14.26 -1.25
CA VAL A 111 -10.05 12.88 -1.55
C VAL A 111 -9.98 12.01 -0.29
N ALA A 112 -8.92 12.14 0.50
CA ALA A 112 -8.78 11.44 1.77
C ALA A 112 -9.92 11.77 2.74
N ARG A 113 -10.32 13.04 2.85
CA ARG A 113 -11.41 13.46 3.73
C ARG A 113 -12.75 12.89 3.30
N LYS A 114 -13.05 12.89 2.00
CA LYS A 114 -14.28 12.27 1.46
C LYS A 114 -14.37 10.80 1.85
N TRP A 115 -13.29 10.05 1.66
CA TRP A 115 -13.26 8.64 2.05
C TRP A 115 -13.29 8.43 3.56
N ALA A 116 -12.64 9.31 4.34
CA ALA A 116 -12.71 9.27 5.79
C ALA A 116 -14.13 9.48 6.28
N GLU A 117 -14.88 10.43 5.71
CA GLU A 117 -16.30 10.65 6.03
C GLU A 117 -17.13 9.40 5.75
N ILE A 118 -16.98 8.80 4.57
CA ILE A 118 -17.73 7.59 4.17
C ILE A 118 -17.47 6.44 5.15
N ILE A 119 -16.21 6.18 5.48
CA ILE A 119 -15.83 5.10 6.39
C ILE A 119 -16.26 5.42 7.83
N SER A 120 -16.07 6.65 8.32
CA SER A 120 -16.52 7.05 9.66
C SER A 120 -18.03 6.88 9.84
N ARG A 121 -18.84 7.22 8.83
CA ARG A 121 -20.29 6.98 8.89
C ARG A 121 -20.62 5.48 8.87
N ALA A 122 -19.97 4.71 8.02
CA ALA A 122 -20.19 3.27 7.93
C ALA A 122 -19.88 2.52 9.25
N PHE A 123 -19.01 3.07 10.09
CA PHE A 123 -18.62 2.52 11.40
C PHE A 123 -19.16 3.31 12.61
N GLU A 124 -20.12 4.23 12.41
CA GLU A 124 -20.62 5.13 13.47
C GLU A 124 -21.18 4.36 14.68
N LYS A 125 -21.72 3.16 14.45
CA LYS A 125 -22.26 2.26 15.49
C LYS A 125 -21.24 1.27 16.06
N GLY A 126 -19.95 1.43 15.72
CA GLY A 126 -18.86 0.55 16.17
C GLY A 126 -18.61 -0.68 15.30
N SER A 127 -19.48 -0.98 14.34
CA SER A 127 -19.31 -2.07 13.36
C SER A 127 -19.70 -1.60 11.96
N TYR A 128 -19.18 -2.28 10.93
CA TYR A 128 -19.45 -1.93 9.54
C TYR A 128 -20.93 -2.09 9.19
N ASN A 129 -21.53 -1.03 8.65
CA ASN A 129 -22.86 -1.04 8.08
C ASN A 129 -22.82 -0.73 6.58
N HIS A 130 -23.20 -1.70 5.75
CA HIS A 130 -23.14 -1.59 4.30
C HIS A 130 -24.10 -0.54 3.74
N ASP A 131 -25.33 -0.46 4.26
CA ASP A 131 -26.33 0.48 3.76
C ASP A 131 -25.90 1.93 4.02
N ILE A 132 -25.38 2.20 5.23
CA ILE A 132 -24.83 3.52 5.57
C ILE A 132 -23.61 3.85 4.69
N TYR A 133 -22.74 2.88 4.41
CA TYR A 133 -21.61 3.06 3.49
C TYR A 133 -22.10 3.47 2.09
N VAL A 134 -23.06 2.74 1.52
CA VAL A 134 -23.62 3.01 0.19
C VAL A 134 -24.28 4.38 0.13
N ASP A 135 -25.12 4.69 1.12
CA ASP A 135 -25.86 5.96 1.17
C ASP A 135 -24.92 7.15 1.35
N THR A 136 -23.91 7.03 2.21
CA THR A 136 -22.91 8.08 2.42
C THR A 136 -22.04 8.26 1.19
N TYR A 137 -21.58 7.18 0.57
CA TYR A 137 -20.81 7.22 -0.68
C TYR A 137 -21.58 7.98 -1.78
N LYS A 138 -22.87 7.68 -1.97
CA LYS A 138 -23.72 8.38 -2.95
C LYS A 138 -23.84 9.86 -2.65
N LYS A 139 -24.03 10.24 -1.38
CA LYS A 139 -24.15 11.66 -0.97
C LYS A 139 -22.83 12.41 -1.16
N VAL A 140 -21.72 11.86 -0.71
CA VAL A 140 -20.39 12.50 -0.76
C VAL A 140 -19.90 12.73 -2.20
N PHE A 141 -20.24 11.80 -3.11
CA PHE A 141 -19.87 11.90 -4.52
C PHE A 141 -21.00 12.39 -5.44
N ASP A 142 -22.13 12.85 -4.88
CA ASP A 142 -23.32 13.32 -5.60
C ASP A 142 -23.76 12.37 -6.74
N LEU A 143 -23.80 11.07 -6.42
CA LEU A 143 -24.10 10.02 -7.40
C LEU A 143 -25.59 9.74 -7.50
N LYS A 144 -26.05 9.60 -8.74
CA LYS A 144 -27.41 9.11 -9.04
C LYS A 144 -27.58 7.65 -8.55
N PRO A 145 -28.83 7.21 -8.25
CA PRO A 145 -29.11 5.87 -7.68
C PRO A 145 -28.60 4.66 -8.50
N LYS A 146 -28.23 4.86 -9.76
CA LYS A 146 -27.78 3.83 -10.72
C LYS A 146 -26.25 3.87 -11.00
N GLY A 147 -25.45 4.40 -10.08
CA GLY A 147 -23.98 4.41 -10.19
C GLY A 147 -23.38 3.00 -10.13
N GLY A 148 -22.23 2.79 -10.78
CA GLY A 148 -21.57 1.49 -10.95
C GLY A 148 -21.23 0.73 -9.66
N ARG A 149 -20.61 -0.45 -9.79
CA ARG A 149 -20.32 -1.32 -8.65
C ARG A 149 -19.42 -0.59 -7.64
N LEU A 150 -19.78 -0.66 -6.36
CA LEU A 150 -18.94 -0.11 -5.28
C LEU A 150 -17.67 -0.93 -5.12
N LEU A 151 -16.58 -0.24 -4.81
CA LEU A 151 -15.34 -0.88 -4.41
C LEU A 151 -15.47 -1.35 -2.97
N ASP A 152 -15.04 -2.59 -2.72
CA ASP A 152 -14.71 -3.04 -1.39
C ASP A 152 -13.52 -2.22 -0.87
N PHE A 153 -13.64 -1.63 0.32
CA PHE A 153 -12.62 -0.79 0.92
C PHE A 153 -11.49 -1.60 1.60
N ALA A 154 -11.62 -2.92 1.71
CA ALA A 154 -10.52 -3.82 2.10
C ALA A 154 -9.50 -4.00 0.96
N ASN A 155 -8.94 -2.89 0.49
CA ASN A 155 -7.92 -2.85 -0.57
C ASN A 155 -6.81 -1.85 -0.24
N PHE A 156 -5.64 -2.02 -0.88
CA PHE A 156 -4.46 -1.18 -0.66
C PHE A 156 -4.77 0.33 -0.67
N TYR A 157 -5.57 0.81 -1.62
CA TYR A 157 -5.77 2.25 -1.81
C TYR A 157 -6.49 2.90 -0.63
N HIS A 158 -7.63 2.35 -0.22
CA HIS A 158 -8.38 2.90 0.91
C HIS A 158 -7.60 2.76 2.21
N VAL A 159 -7.05 1.56 2.48
CA VAL A 159 -6.34 1.31 3.73
C VAL A 159 -5.10 2.21 3.85
N SER A 160 -4.36 2.43 2.76
CA SER A 160 -3.23 3.36 2.74
C SER A 160 -3.65 4.82 2.82
N LEU A 161 -4.75 5.21 2.17
CA LEU A 161 -5.22 6.59 2.20
C LEU A 161 -5.71 6.97 3.59
N LEU A 162 -6.27 6.03 4.36
CA LEU A 162 -6.95 6.36 5.61
C LEU A 162 -6.09 6.26 6.87
N SER A 163 -4.82 5.86 6.75
CA SER A 163 -3.93 5.57 7.89
C SER A 163 -3.73 6.73 8.88
N ASP A 164 -3.92 7.97 8.44
CA ASP A 164 -3.85 9.18 9.25
C ASP A 164 -5.07 10.11 9.09
N ALA A 165 -6.16 9.63 8.48
CA ALA A 165 -7.34 10.44 8.18
C ALA A 165 -8.56 10.11 9.05
N LEU A 166 -8.50 9.01 9.83
CA LEU A 166 -9.62 8.53 10.65
C LEU A 166 -9.43 8.93 12.12
N GLY A 167 -10.54 9.21 12.80
CA GLY A 167 -10.54 9.29 14.26
C GLY A 167 -10.29 7.93 14.91
N ASP A 168 -9.69 7.93 16.10
CA ASP A 168 -9.22 6.73 16.81
C ASP A 168 -10.23 5.58 16.89
N LYS A 169 -11.48 5.88 17.24
CA LYS A 169 -12.55 4.87 17.34
C LYS A 169 -12.86 4.21 15.99
N THR A 170 -12.93 5.01 14.94
CA THR A 170 -13.17 4.51 13.57
C THR A 170 -11.98 3.71 13.06
N ALA A 171 -10.76 4.20 13.28
CA ALA A 171 -9.54 3.49 12.90
C ALA A 171 -9.49 2.10 13.53
N LEU A 172 -9.76 2.00 14.84
CA LEU A 172 -9.77 0.72 15.55
C LEU A 172 -10.82 -0.24 15.00
N ALA A 173 -12.06 0.24 14.78
CA ALA A 173 -13.14 -0.57 14.23
C ALA A 173 -12.84 -1.05 12.79
N LEU A 174 -12.19 -0.19 11.98
CA LEU A 174 -11.73 -0.54 10.64
C LEU A 174 -10.67 -1.64 10.69
N ILE A 175 -9.68 -1.54 11.58
CA ILE A 175 -8.65 -2.57 11.75
C ILE A 175 -9.29 -3.91 12.17
N ASP A 176 -10.19 -3.90 13.16
CA ASP A 176 -10.90 -5.11 13.59
C ASP A 176 -11.67 -5.75 12.41
N TYR A 177 -12.33 -4.94 11.58
CA TYR A 177 -12.99 -5.41 10.37
C TYR A 177 -12.01 -6.03 9.36
N ILE A 178 -10.91 -5.34 9.04
CA ILE A 178 -9.92 -5.82 8.07
C ILE A 178 -9.25 -7.12 8.54
N LEU A 179 -8.96 -7.25 9.83
CA LEU A 179 -8.36 -8.46 10.40
C LEU A 179 -9.22 -9.71 10.18
N GLN A 180 -10.55 -9.54 10.22
CA GLN A 180 -11.52 -10.62 10.03
C GLN A 180 -11.98 -10.77 8.57
N HIS A 181 -11.58 -9.86 7.67
CA HIS A 181 -12.03 -9.88 6.28
C HIS A 181 -11.41 -11.06 5.51
N HIS A 182 -12.25 -12.00 5.05
CA HIS A 182 -11.78 -13.28 4.51
C HIS A 182 -10.90 -13.17 3.24
N SER A 183 -11.13 -12.15 2.41
CA SER A 183 -10.33 -11.90 1.20
C SER A 183 -9.05 -11.09 1.46
N GLY A 184 -8.76 -10.73 2.71
CA GLY A 184 -7.59 -9.96 3.08
C GLY A 184 -7.64 -8.51 2.60
N ILE A 185 -6.50 -8.00 2.15
CA ILE A 185 -6.35 -6.67 1.57
C ILE A 185 -6.02 -6.83 0.08
N TYR A 186 -7.01 -6.53 -0.76
CA TYR A 186 -6.85 -6.62 -2.20
C TYR A 186 -5.65 -5.79 -2.70
N TYR A 187 -4.96 -6.32 -3.72
CA TYR A 187 -3.63 -5.90 -4.24
C TYR A 187 -2.40 -6.24 -3.39
N ILE A 188 -2.56 -6.84 -2.20
CA ILE A 188 -1.43 -7.20 -1.33
C ILE A 188 -1.51 -8.65 -0.87
N TYR A 189 -2.61 -9.04 -0.23
CA TYR A 189 -2.76 -10.34 0.42
C TYR A 189 -4.22 -10.79 0.33
N ASP A 190 -4.45 -12.02 -0.10
CA ASP A 190 -5.73 -12.56 -0.53
C ASP A 190 -6.39 -13.49 0.51
N LYS A 191 -5.89 -13.48 1.74
CA LYS A 191 -6.42 -14.28 2.87
C LYS A 191 -6.65 -13.41 4.10
N GLN A 192 -7.43 -13.93 5.04
CA GLN A 192 -7.71 -13.29 6.31
C GLN A 192 -6.42 -12.99 7.11
N ILE A 193 -6.30 -11.77 7.66
CA ILE A 193 -5.06 -11.32 8.32
C ILE A 193 -4.95 -11.84 9.77
N SER A 194 -6.06 -12.11 10.43
CA SER A 194 -6.03 -12.75 11.76
C SER A 194 -5.56 -14.22 11.72
N VAL A 195 -5.35 -14.80 10.54
CA VAL A 195 -4.81 -16.15 10.36
C VAL A 195 -3.37 -16.05 9.87
N LEU A 196 -2.43 -16.50 10.70
CA LEU A 196 -1.00 -16.48 10.39
C LEU A 196 -0.65 -17.46 9.24
N PRO A 197 0.29 -17.10 8.35
CA PRO A 197 0.80 -18.02 7.34
C PRO A 197 1.45 -19.26 7.98
N GLN A 198 1.14 -20.45 7.45
CA GLN A 198 1.69 -21.71 7.96
C GLN A 198 3.20 -21.83 7.74
N THR A 199 3.72 -21.25 6.67
CA THR A 199 5.14 -21.33 6.30
C THR A 199 5.75 -19.94 6.22
N PHE A 200 6.67 -19.63 7.14
CA PHE A 200 7.36 -18.33 7.16
C PHE A 200 8.26 -18.09 5.94
N LYS A 201 8.95 -19.12 5.45
CA LYS A 201 9.83 -19.04 4.27
C LYS A 201 9.07 -19.14 2.94
N SER A 202 8.09 -18.26 2.74
CA SER A 202 7.16 -18.31 1.60
C SER A 202 6.75 -16.93 1.07
N LEU A 203 6.33 -16.88 -0.20
CA LEU A 203 5.76 -15.67 -0.79
C LEU A 203 4.47 -15.24 -0.07
N GLU A 204 3.69 -16.20 0.42
CA GLU A 204 2.50 -15.94 1.23
C GLU A 204 2.86 -15.14 2.48
N ALA A 205 3.87 -15.57 3.24
CA ALA A 205 4.36 -14.86 4.40
C ALA A 205 4.90 -13.46 4.06
N SER A 206 5.62 -13.30 2.94
CA SER A 206 6.08 -11.97 2.51
C SER A 206 4.93 -11.01 2.17
N ARG A 207 3.87 -11.51 1.54
CA ARG A 207 2.64 -10.76 1.24
C ARG A 207 1.86 -10.44 2.51
N TYR A 208 1.72 -11.41 3.42
CA TYR A 208 1.13 -11.21 4.73
C TYR A 208 1.84 -10.09 5.50
N ILE A 209 3.17 -10.15 5.62
CA ILE A 209 3.98 -9.10 6.26
C ILE A 209 3.74 -7.75 5.57
N SER A 210 3.56 -7.72 4.25
CA SER A 210 3.24 -6.48 3.52
C SER A 210 1.89 -5.89 3.90
N ALA A 211 0.89 -6.73 4.16
CA ALA A 211 -0.42 -6.30 4.64
C ALA A 211 -0.31 -5.74 6.07
N VAL A 212 0.46 -6.38 6.95
CA VAL A 212 0.69 -5.90 8.32
C VAL A 212 1.50 -4.60 8.34
N GLU A 213 2.51 -4.45 7.47
CA GLU A 213 3.24 -3.19 7.29
C GLU A 213 2.30 -2.03 6.98
N LEU A 214 1.31 -2.26 6.12
CA LEU A 214 0.30 -1.26 5.78
C LEU A 214 -0.60 -0.92 6.97
N LEU A 215 -1.08 -1.93 7.71
CA LEU A 215 -1.91 -1.70 8.90
C LEU A 215 -1.14 -1.01 10.03
N ALA A 216 0.17 -1.26 10.14
CA ALA A 216 1.05 -0.61 11.11
C ALA A 216 1.29 0.89 10.83
N GLU A 217 0.84 1.43 9.69
CA GLU A 217 0.84 2.88 9.43
C GLU A 217 -0.20 3.62 10.28
N TYR A 218 -1.23 2.94 10.78
CA TYR A 218 -2.23 3.51 11.69
C TYR A 218 -1.59 3.78 13.05
N ARG A 219 -1.45 5.06 13.40
CA ARG A 219 -0.70 5.49 14.60
C ARG A 219 -1.43 5.24 15.92
N ASN A 220 -2.73 4.98 15.86
CA ASN A 220 -3.55 4.68 17.03
C ASN A 220 -2.95 3.47 17.80
N PRO A 221 -2.62 3.62 19.11
CA PRO A 221 -2.01 2.55 19.88
C PRO A 221 -2.85 1.27 19.94
N GLY A 222 -4.17 1.39 20.04
CA GLY A 222 -5.08 0.25 20.02
C GLY A 222 -5.02 -0.53 18.70
N CYS A 223 -4.85 0.15 17.56
CA CYS A 223 -4.66 -0.52 16.26
C CYS A 223 -3.38 -1.37 16.24
N LYS A 224 -2.30 -0.88 16.86
CA LYS A 224 -1.04 -1.63 16.96
C LYS A 224 -1.14 -2.80 17.92
N GLU A 225 -1.83 -2.63 19.04
CA GLU A 225 -2.10 -3.70 20.00
C GLU A 225 -2.78 -4.91 19.32
N LYS A 226 -3.75 -4.65 18.43
CA LYS A 226 -4.42 -5.69 17.63
C LYS A 226 -3.48 -6.47 16.71
N LEU A 227 -2.28 -5.95 16.42
CA LEU A 227 -1.28 -6.58 15.54
C LEU A 227 -0.14 -7.25 16.32
N MET A 228 -0.15 -7.23 17.66
CA MET A 228 0.97 -7.75 18.46
C MET A 228 1.19 -9.26 18.30
N PHE A 229 0.14 -10.03 18.01
CA PHE A 229 0.26 -11.46 17.67
C PHE A 229 1.19 -11.70 16.45
N VAL A 230 1.31 -10.72 15.56
CA VAL A 230 2.24 -10.78 14.42
C VAL A 230 3.67 -10.58 14.88
N ALA A 231 3.92 -9.66 15.81
CA ALA A 231 5.26 -9.46 16.37
C ALA A 231 5.74 -10.72 17.11
N GLU A 232 4.84 -11.39 17.84
CA GLU A 232 5.11 -12.69 18.47
C GLU A 232 5.44 -13.76 17.42
N TRP A 233 4.63 -13.90 16.38
CA TRP A 233 4.89 -14.84 15.28
C TRP A 233 6.21 -14.57 14.57
N LEU A 234 6.56 -13.29 14.30
CA LEU A 234 7.82 -12.92 13.70
C LEU A 234 9.00 -13.30 14.61
N ASN A 235 8.93 -13.01 15.92
CA ASN A 235 9.98 -13.39 16.86
C ASN A 235 10.12 -14.90 17.02
N ALA A 236 9.04 -15.66 16.93
CA ALA A 236 9.09 -17.13 16.95
C ALA A 236 9.76 -17.73 15.70
N ASN A 237 9.80 -16.99 14.58
CA ASN A 237 10.48 -17.40 13.34
C ASN A 237 11.90 -16.81 13.21
N LYS A 238 12.44 -16.24 14.30
CA LYS A 238 13.81 -15.74 14.36
C LYS A 238 14.77 -16.93 14.48
N GLU A 239 15.86 -16.91 13.72
CA GLU A 239 16.90 -17.94 13.76
C GLU A 239 17.76 -17.79 15.03
N ASP A 240 18.53 -18.81 15.39
CA ASP A 240 19.34 -18.86 16.62
C ASP A 240 20.38 -17.73 16.72
N ASP A 241 20.81 -17.19 15.58
CA ASP A 241 21.75 -16.06 15.48
C ASP A 241 21.08 -14.69 15.69
N GLY A 242 19.76 -14.68 15.95
CA GLY A 242 18.97 -13.47 16.14
C GLY A 242 18.54 -12.77 14.84
N ASN A 243 18.76 -13.37 13.67
CA ASN A 243 18.34 -12.83 12.38
C ASN A 243 17.11 -13.54 11.81
N TRP A 244 16.59 -13.01 10.70
CA TRP A 244 15.52 -13.65 9.94
C TRP A 244 16.00 -14.01 8.54
N ASP A 245 15.67 -15.22 8.09
CA ASP A 245 15.85 -15.65 6.70
C ASP A 245 14.52 -16.17 6.14
N MET A 246 13.86 -15.39 5.28
CA MET A 246 12.63 -15.83 4.61
C MET A 246 12.91 -16.80 3.44
N GLY A 247 14.17 -17.13 3.15
CA GLY A 247 14.55 -18.04 2.07
C GLY A 247 14.54 -17.40 0.68
N PRO A 248 15.15 -18.06 -0.33
CA PRO A 248 15.32 -17.49 -1.67
C PRO A 248 14.01 -17.36 -2.45
N SER A 249 12.96 -18.11 -2.08
CA SER A 249 11.67 -18.15 -2.77
C SER A 249 10.88 -16.84 -2.64
N VAL A 250 11.17 -15.99 -1.66
CA VAL A 250 10.43 -14.73 -1.43
C VAL A 250 10.88 -13.57 -2.30
N LYS A 251 11.83 -13.81 -3.22
CA LYS A 251 12.30 -12.83 -4.20
C LYS A 251 11.20 -12.52 -5.22
N ASP A 252 10.36 -11.53 -4.91
CA ASP A 252 9.16 -11.15 -5.67
C ASP A 252 9.38 -9.99 -6.65
N GLY A 253 10.54 -9.33 -6.61
CA GLY A 253 10.84 -8.15 -7.41
C GLY A 253 10.19 -6.86 -6.91
N VAL A 254 9.43 -6.92 -5.81
CA VAL A 254 8.71 -5.79 -5.22
C VAL A 254 9.28 -5.50 -3.83
N LYS A 255 9.07 -6.40 -2.86
CA LYS A 255 9.60 -6.28 -1.50
C LYS A 255 11.06 -6.71 -1.43
N PHE A 256 11.42 -7.74 -2.20
CA PHE A 256 12.76 -8.29 -2.23
C PHE A 256 13.26 -8.52 -3.65
N PRO A 257 14.57 -8.40 -3.89
CA PRO A 257 15.65 -8.14 -2.91
C PRO A 257 15.75 -6.66 -2.50
N LEU A 258 16.53 -6.29 -1.49
CA LEU A 258 16.91 -4.87 -1.27
C LEU A 258 18.36 -4.66 -1.73
N SER A 259 19.27 -5.53 -1.31
CA SER A 259 20.67 -5.59 -1.71
C SER A 259 20.85 -6.12 -3.15
N ASP A 260 21.97 -5.79 -3.81
CA ASP A 260 22.23 -6.11 -5.23
C ASP A 260 22.30 -7.61 -5.57
N SER A 261 22.61 -8.47 -4.60
CA SER A 261 22.80 -9.90 -4.83
C SER A 261 22.26 -10.77 -3.70
N TRP A 262 21.13 -11.42 -3.97
CA TRP A 262 20.57 -12.48 -3.12
C TRP A 262 21.16 -13.87 -3.36
N ARG A 263 22.18 -13.99 -4.24
CA ARG A 263 22.97 -15.23 -4.35
C ARG A 263 23.78 -15.49 -3.08
N LYS A 264 24.18 -14.43 -2.39
CA LYS A 264 24.86 -14.47 -1.09
C LYS A 264 23.80 -14.57 0.01
N LYS A 265 23.83 -15.64 0.81
CA LYS A 265 22.87 -15.87 1.91
C LYS A 265 22.90 -14.71 2.89
N GLU A 266 24.08 -14.18 3.17
CA GLU A 266 24.32 -13.11 4.14
C GLU A 266 23.56 -11.83 3.78
N LEU A 267 23.52 -11.47 2.49
CA LEU A 267 22.78 -10.29 2.01
C LEU A 267 21.26 -10.50 2.06
N ARG A 268 20.79 -11.72 1.77
CA ARG A 268 19.37 -12.07 1.90
C ARG A 268 18.91 -11.97 3.35
N VAL A 269 19.68 -12.56 4.27
CA VAL A 269 19.43 -12.50 5.72
C VAL A 269 19.41 -11.05 6.18
N LYS A 270 20.40 -10.24 5.78
CA LYS A 270 20.43 -8.80 6.11
C LYS A 270 19.17 -8.05 5.68
N ASP A 271 18.68 -8.29 4.47
CA ASP A 271 17.48 -7.64 3.95
C ASP A 271 16.21 -8.09 4.68
N CYS A 272 16.09 -9.40 4.95
CA CYS A 272 14.97 -9.96 5.71
C CYS A 272 14.95 -9.41 7.14
N THR A 273 16.09 -9.44 7.83
CA THR A 273 16.26 -8.87 9.17
C THR A 273 15.92 -7.38 9.20
N TYR A 274 16.40 -6.60 8.22
CA TYR A 274 16.11 -5.17 8.15
C TYR A 274 14.61 -4.90 8.09
N ARG A 275 13.91 -5.57 7.17
CA ARG A 275 12.45 -5.42 6.98
C ARG A 275 11.68 -5.79 8.24
N ILE A 276 11.94 -6.99 8.78
CA ILE A 276 11.20 -7.53 9.93
C ILE A 276 11.48 -6.74 11.21
N SER A 277 12.73 -6.36 11.45
CA SER A 277 13.09 -5.55 12.63
C SER A 277 12.39 -4.18 12.60
N ASN A 278 12.30 -3.55 11.42
CA ASN A 278 11.58 -2.29 11.27
C ASN A 278 10.08 -2.44 11.53
N LEU A 279 9.46 -3.52 11.05
CA LEU A 279 8.04 -3.79 11.32
C LEU A 279 7.81 -4.00 12.82
N ILE A 280 8.58 -4.86 13.49
CA ILE A 280 8.45 -5.10 14.93
C ILE A 280 8.60 -3.79 15.70
N LYS A 281 9.62 -2.99 15.37
CA LYS A 281 9.84 -1.68 15.99
C LYS A 281 8.66 -0.73 15.78
N ASN A 282 8.00 -0.78 14.62
CA ASN A 282 6.82 0.07 14.37
C ASN A 282 5.60 -0.38 15.18
N LEU A 283 5.39 -1.69 15.32
CA LEU A 283 4.31 -2.27 16.11
C LEU A 283 4.46 -1.97 17.62
N GLN A 284 5.70 -1.88 18.10
CA GLN A 284 6.01 -1.64 19.53
C GLN A 284 6.10 -0.14 19.92
N ARG A 285 5.92 0.78 18.96
CA ARG A 285 5.91 2.23 19.21
C ARG A 285 4.53 2.72 19.57
#